data_AF-A0AA36DCA2-F1
#
_entry.id   AF-A0AA36DCA2-F1
#
_cell.length_a   1.000
_cell.length_b   1.000
_cell.length_c   1.000
_cell.angle_alpha   90.00
_cell.angle_beta   90.00
_cell.angle_gamma   90.00
#
_symmetry.space_group_name_H-M   'P 1'
#
loop_
_entity.id
_entity.type
_entity.pdbx_description
1 polymer ?
#
loop_
_entity_poly.entity_id
_entity_poly.type
_entity_poly.pdbx_seq_one_letter_code
_entity_poly.pdbx_strand_id
1 'polypeptide(L)'
;MNATDTTDIEHIVGHYGALILTVLSAIALVVNIYILNCSRFLRRPIGVNLRLCVTLTAADALCAFFYITSFTINFFVPEKYRPSTCWSLLVEALKLATFFASVFTLLSLALNHYVGIVYPLRRHIITSKTVKMAIILSFLVPLAATLTIFSVHPSGFRSGRAFGFFVQDGCATARVLQDVFVRWIFVVPFILIVLLLSFLYLHIIFHMSTMAKDPLLTANNNNNRSKRSTNRKLLVTLMMLAGSACVGWLPTTVMYVLLCTDCVFPQARSFYMMLSIIAQSLNVLKLIFDAFIYASRLIEIRYSIWAFNVAVRSNLTVWNHRHSDATVPSEFSKYVTDTKDNKKDRQHLAALDAPSVTCPVKGRTTSMFMAPTNHPFKNSQNTRSMKIFKSDRMPKPQKL
;
A
#
# COMPACT_ATOMS: atom_id res chain seq x y z
N MET A 1 20.43 44.97 14.20
CA MET A 1 19.77 43.71 14.60
C MET A 1 20.89 42.75 14.94
N ASN A 2 21.10 42.48 16.23
CA ASN A 2 22.32 41.82 16.72
C ASN A 2 22.33 40.34 16.31
N ALA A 3 23.52 39.81 16.00
CA ALA A 3 23.71 38.42 15.60
C ALA A 3 23.20 37.40 16.63
N THR A 4 23.12 37.79 17.91
CA THR A 4 22.57 37.00 19.01
C THR A 4 21.05 36.82 18.92
N ASP A 5 20.29 37.84 18.49
CA ASP A 5 18.83 37.71 18.33
C ASP A 5 18.49 36.75 17.19
N THR A 6 19.30 36.73 16.13
CA THR A 6 19.07 35.83 14.99
C THR A 6 19.32 34.37 15.33
N THR A 7 20.32 34.06 16.16
CA THR A 7 20.62 32.66 16.54
C THR A 7 19.52 32.08 17.43
N ASP A 8 18.95 32.88 18.33
CA ASP A 8 17.90 32.42 19.23
C ASP A 8 16.60 32.11 18.49
N ILE A 9 16.21 32.96 17.52
CA ILE A 9 15.05 32.71 16.66
C ILE A 9 15.23 31.43 15.84
N GLU A 10 16.42 31.18 15.31
CA GLU A 10 16.72 29.97 14.53
C GLU A 10 16.60 28.68 15.35
N HIS A 11 17.12 28.69 16.58
CA HIS A 11 16.98 27.56 17.50
C HIS A 11 15.53 27.33 17.90
N ILE A 12 14.78 28.39 18.20
CA ILE A 12 13.35 28.32 18.54
C ILE A 12 12.55 27.72 17.38
N VAL A 13 12.71 28.26 16.17
CA VAL A 13 11.98 27.80 14.97
C VAL A 13 12.33 26.34 14.65
N GLY A 14 13.61 25.96 14.77
CA GLY A 14 14.04 24.58 14.57
C GLY A 14 13.41 23.61 15.57
N HIS A 15 13.38 23.98 16.85
CA HIS A 15 12.82 23.13 17.90
C HIS A 15 11.30 22.95 17.77
N TYR A 16 10.54 24.04 17.60
CA TYR A 16 9.09 23.98 17.38
C TYR A 16 8.75 23.25 16.08
N GLY A 17 9.52 23.48 15.01
CA GLY A 17 9.36 22.77 13.74
C GLY A 17 9.54 21.26 13.88
N ALA A 18 10.61 20.82 14.57
CA ALA A 18 10.86 19.41 14.84
C ALA A 18 9.76 18.78 15.70
N LEU A 19 9.24 19.50 16.70
CA LEU A 19 8.14 19.04 17.53
C LEU A 19 6.86 18.83 16.72
N ILE A 20 6.46 19.81 15.93
CA ILE A 20 5.27 19.72 15.06
C ILE A 20 5.41 18.54 14.09
N LEU A 21 6.56 18.41 13.43
CA LEU A 21 6.81 17.32 12.48
C LEU A 21 6.79 15.94 13.15
N THR A 22 7.31 15.84 14.38
CA THR A 22 7.30 14.59 15.15
C THR A 22 5.87 14.20 15.53
N VAL A 23 5.06 15.15 16.00
CA VAL A 23 3.64 14.90 16.31
C VAL A 23 2.86 14.48 15.06
N LEU A 24 3.03 15.19 13.94
CA LEU A 24 2.41 14.82 12.67
C LEU A 24 2.85 13.43 12.20
N SER A 25 4.12 13.10 12.33
CA SER A 25 4.66 11.78 11.95
C SER A 25 4.14 10.68 12.87
N ALA A 26 3.96 10.95 14.16
CA ALA A 26 3.34 10.01 15.10
C ALA A 26 1.87 9.74 14.74
N ILE A 27 1.11 10.77 14.39
CA ILE A 27 -0.27 10.61 13.89
C ILE A 27 -0.27 9.75 12.62
N ALA A 28 0.60 10.07 11.66
CA ALA A 28 0.74 9.29 10.42
C ALA A 28 1.07 7.82 10.69
N LEU A 29 2.00 7.54 11.61
CA LEU A 29 2.38 6.20 12.01
C LEU A 29 1.20 5.44 12.61
N VAL A 30 0.49 6.04 13.57
CA VAL A 30 -0.66 5.43 14.26
C VAL A 30 -1.77 5.10 13.26
N VAL A 31 -2.12 6.04 12.37
CA VAL A 31 -3.18 5.83 11.38
C VAL A 31 -2.80 4.72 10.38
N ASN A 32 -1.57 4.72 9.87
CA ASN A 32 -1.14 3.68 8.93
C ASN A 32 -1.03 2.31 9.61
N ILE A 33 -0.51 2.21 10.84
CA ILE A 33 -0.51 0.96 11.63
C ILE A 33 -1.94 0.48 11.88
N TYR A 34 -2.87 1.37 12.20
CA TYR A 34 -4.27 1.02 12.39
C TYR A 34 -4.86 0.39 11.11
N ILE A 35 -4.64 1.00 9.93
CA ILE A 35 -5.09 0.43 8.66
C ILE A 35 -4.42 -0.91 8.37
N LEU A 36 -3.12 -1.08 8.66
CA LEU A 36 -2.43 -2.36 8.51
C LEU A 36 -3.02 -3.45 9.41
N ASN A 37 -3.38 -3.12 10.65
CA ASN A 37 -4.06 -4.05 11.54
C ASN A 37 -5.46 -4.42 11.02
N CYS A 38 -6.24 -3.45 10.55
CA CYS A 38 -7.52 -3.69 9.90
C CYS A 38 -7.35 -4.58 8.66
N SER A 39 -6.26 -4.41 7.93
CA SER A 39 -6.01 -5.15 6.69
C SER A 39 -5.89 -6.66 6.87
N ARG A 40 -5.60 -7.13 8.10
CA ARG A 40 -5.59 -8.56 8.45
C ARG A 40 -6.98 -9.20 8.35
N PHE A 41 -8.05 -8.41 8.46
CA PHE A 41 -9.44 -8.84 8.36
C PHE A 41 -9.97 -8.82 6.91
N LEU A 42 -9.10 -8.57 5.92
CA LEU A 42 -9.47 -8.65 4.51
C LEU A 42 -9.88 -10.07 4.13
N ARG A 43 -11.05 -10.17 3.49
CA ARG A 43 -11.56 -11.44 2.99
C ARG A 43 -10.78 -11.92 1.77
N ARG A 44 -10.33 -13.17 1.77
CA ARG A 44 -9.66 -13.79 0.62
C ARG A 44 -10.69 -14.15 -0.47
N PRO A 45 -10.36 -14.03 -1.77
CA PRO A 45 -9.04 -13.71 -2.33
C PRO A 45 -8.74 -12.19 -2.41
N ILE A 46 -7.55 -11.80 -1.96
CA ILE A 46 -7.08 -10.41 -2.01
C ILE A 46 -6.67 -10.06 -3.45
N GLY A 47 -7.31 -9.04 -4.03
CA GLY A 47 -6.97 -8.52 -5.35
C GLY A 47 -5.57 -7.92 -5.43
N VAL A 48 -5.01 -7.85 -6.64
CA VAL A 48 -3.65 -7.31 -6.88
C VAL A 48 -3.52 -5.86 -6.43
N ASN A 49 -4.46 -4.99 -6.81
CA ASN A 49 -4.49 -3.58 -6.40
C ASN A 49 -4.46 -3.44 -4.87
N LEU A 50 -5.26 -4.26 -4.20
CA LEU A 50 -5.40 -4.21 -2.75
C LEU A 50 -4.10 -4.61 -2.05
N ARG A 51 -3.34 -5.58 -2.59
CA ARG A 51 -2.00 -5.92 -2.08
C ARG A 51 -1.02 -4.75 -2.24
N LEU A 52 -1.04 -4.08 -3.40
CA LEU A 52 -0.18 -2.91 -3.65
C LEU A 52 -0.54 -1.74 -2.74
N CYS A 53 -1.83 -1.47 -2.49
CA CYS A 53 -2.27 -0.44 -1.56
C CYS A 53 -1.83 -0.75 -0.11
N VAL A 54 -2.02 -1.99 0.36
CA VAL A 54 -1.55 -2.40 1.71
C VAL A 54 -0.03 -2.28 1.83
N THR A 55 0.69 -2.61 0.75
CA THR A 55 2.15 -2.42 0.68
C THR A 55 2.53 -0.94 0.74
N LEU A 56 1.75 -0.05 0.10
CA LEU A 56 1.98 1.39 0.20
C LEU A 56 1.77 1.89 1.63
N THR A 57 0.67 1.51 2.28
CA THR A 57 0.41 1.82 3.70
C THR A 57 1.56 1.34 4.61
N ALA A 58 2.17 0.20 4.30
CA ALA A 58 3.35 -0.29 5.02
C ALA A 58 4.59 0.57 4.77
N ALA A 59 4.84 0.99 3.53
CA ALA A 59 5.92 1.91 3.19
C ALA A 59 5.73 3.27 3.90
N ASP A 60 4.51 3.80 3.93
CA ASP A 60 4.17 5.07 4.55
C ASP A 60 4.32 5.00 6.09
N ALA A 61 3.93 3.88 6.71
CA ALA A 61 4.20 3.63 8.13
C ALA A 61 5.70 3.58 8.44
N LEU A 62 6.50 2.87 7.63
CA LEU A 62 7.94 2.81 7.82
C LEU A 62 8.60 4.18 7.62
N CYS A 63 8.15 4.96 6.64
CA CYS A 63 8.61 6.32 6.40
C CYS A 63 8.31 7.22 7.62
N ALA A 64 7.08 7.18 8.15
CA ALA A 64 6.71 7.93 9.35
C ALA A 64 7.55 7.52 10.58
N PHE A 65 7.84 6.23 10.75
CA PHE A 65 8.72 5.73 11.81
C PHE A 65 10.16 6.29 11.69
N PHE A 66 10.74 6.30 10.49
CA PHE A 66 12.07 6.88 10.28
C PHE A 66 12.09 8.41 10.44
N TYR A 67 11.00 9.10 10.10
CA TYR A 67 10.84 10.53 10.41
C TYR A 67 10.89 10.81 11.91
N ILE A 68 10.11 10.08 12.72
CA ILE A 68 10.13 10.21 14.18
C ILE A 68 11.56 9.95 14.69
N THR A 69 12.16 8.83 14.27
CA THR A 69 13.50 8.43 14.72
C THR A 69 14.55 9.50 14.37
N SER A 70 14.50 10.07 13.17
CA SER A 70 15.41 11.14 12.74
C SER A 70 15.27 12.38 13.61
N PHE A 71 14.05 12.87 13.86
CA PHE A 71 13.84 14.05 14.71
C PHE A 71 14.21 13.78 16.17
N THR A 72 13.93 12.58 16.68
CA THR A 72 14.35 12.18 18.04
C THR A 72 15.86 12.24 18.19
N ILE A 73 16.62 11.60 17.29
CA ILE A 73 18.08 11.56 17.37
C ILE A 73 18.70 12.95 17.21
N ASN A 74 18.20 13.75 16.25
CA ASN A 74 18.84 15.01 15.89
C ASN A 74 18.45 16.18 16.81
N PHE A 75 17.20 16.24 17.30
CA PHE A 75 16.69 17.40 18.05
C PHE A 75 16.39 17.11 19.52
N PHE A 76 15.81 15.95 19.85
CA PHE A 76 15.34 15.69 21.23
C PHE A 76 16.42 15.10 22.13
N VAL A 77 17.40 14.38 21.57
CA VAL A 77 18.50 13.81 22.36
C VAL A 77 19.56 14.89 22.64
N PRO A 78 19.86 15.19 23.91
CA PRO A 78 20.92 16.12 24.28
C PRO A 78 22.29 15.64 23.76
N GLU A 79 23.19 16.57 23.45
CA GLU A 79 24.48 16.26 22.80
C GLU A 79 25.30 15.20 23.55
N LYS A 80 25.22 15.20 24.88
CA LYS A 80 25.90 14.24 25.75
C LYS A 80 25.47 12.78 25.55
N TYR A 81 24.22 12.54 25.17
CA TYR A 81 23.65 11.19 24.97
C TYR A 81 23.38 10.88 23.50
N ARG A 82 23.79 11.77 22.58
CA ARG A 82 23.52 11.63 21.16
C ARG A 82 24.30 10.43 20.61
N PRO A 83 23.65 9.51 19.88
CA PRO A 83 24.37 8.43 19.21
C PRO A 83 25.33 9.01 18.14
N SER A 84 26.30 8.22 17.69
CA SER A 84 27.26 8.65 16.65
C SER A 84 26.55 9.25 15.43
N THR A 85 27.17 10.22 14.76
CA THR A 85 26.61 10.82 13.53
C THR A 85 26.31 9.77 12.44
N CYS A 86 27.04 8.64 12.42
CA CYS A 86 26.76 7.53 11.51
C CYS A 86 25.35 6.92 11.70
N TRP A 87 24.82 6.89 12.93
CA TRP A 87 23.46 6.41 13.20
C TRP A 87 22.40 7.39 12.66
N SER A 88 22.61 8.70 12.85
CA SER A 88 21.74 9.72 12.25
C SER A 88 21.74 9.60 10.72
N LEU A 89 22.92 9.43 10.12
CA LEU A 89 23.08 9.26 8.68
C LEU A 89 22.40 7.98 8.16
N LEU A 90 22.46 6.87 8.91
CA LEU A 90 21.77 5.63 8.56
C LEU A 90 20.25 5.82 8.57
N VAL A 91 19.71 6.48 9.60
CA VAL A 91 18.27 6.76 9.69
C VAL A 91 17.82 7.67 8.54
N GLU A 92 18.63 8.66 8.16
CA GLU A 92 18.38 9.50 6.98
C GLU A 92 18.39 8.68 5.68
N ALA A 93 19.33 7.76 5.50
CA ALA A 93 19.38 6.88 4.34
C ALA A 93 18.18 5.93 4.26
N LEU A 94 17.73 5.39 5.40
CA LEU A 94 16.54 4.53 5.50
C LEU A 94 15.25 5.32 5.25
N LYS A 95 15.15 6.56 5.76
CA LYS A 95 14.06 7.49 5.46
C LYS A 95 13.95 7.71 3.95
N LEU A 96 15.06 8.04 3.28
CA LEU A 96 15.09 8.21 1.82
C LEU A 96 14.73 6.90 1.07
N ALA A 97 15.24 5.75 1.53
CA ALA A 97 14.91 4.47 0.91
C ALA A 97 13.41 4.15 0.96
N THR A 98 12.78 4.33 2.13
CA THR A 98 11.33 4.10 2.29
C THR A 98 10.48 5.09 1.51
N PHE A 99 10.94 6.33 1.39
CA PHE A 99 10.33 7.33 0.52
C PHE A 99 10.30 6.85 -0.94
N PHE A 100 11.43 6.43 -1.50
CA PHE A 100 11.49 5.86 -2.85
C PHE A 100 10.69 4.56 -2.97
N ALA A 101 10.65 3.71 -1.94
CA ALA A 101 9.82 2.50 -1.95
C ALA A 101 8.33 2.82 -2.09
N SER A 102 7.84 3.89 -1.45
CA SER A 102 6.49 4.41 -1.63
C SER A 102 6.27 4.86 -3.09
N VAL A 103 7.23 5.60 -3.67
CA VAL A 103 7.21 6.03 -5.08
C VAL A 103 7.12 4.85 -6.06
N PHE A 104 7.98 3.84 -5.91
CA PHE A 104 7.97 2.66 -6.78
C PHE A 104 6.69 1.83 -6.62
N THR A 105 6.13 1.80 -5.41
CA THR A 105 4.85 1.11 -5.16
C THR A 105 3.68 1.85 -5.81
N LEU A 106 3.66 3.18 -5.77
CA LEU A 106 2.70 4.01 -6.50
C LEU A 106 2.82 3.85 -8.02
N LEU A 107 4.04 3.78 -8.55
CA LEU A 107 4.29 3.47 -9.96
C LEU A 107 3.77 2.07 -10.33
N SER A 108 4.04 1.07 -9.49
CA SER A 108 3.53 -0.29 -9.69
C SER A 108 2.01 -0.34 -9.68
N LEU A 109 1.37 0.44 -8.80
CA LEU A 109 -0.07 0.59 -8.75
C LEU A 109 -0.59 1.22 -10.05
N ALA A 110 0.00 2.34 -10.48
CA ALA A 110 -0.38 3.03 -11.72
C ALA A 110 -0.24 2.13 -12.96
N LEU A 111 0.88 1.40 -13.10
CA LEU A 111 1.11 0.45 -14.18
C LEU A 111 0.11 -0.70 -14.17
N ASN A 112 -0.20 -1.24 -12.99
CA ASN A 112 -1.19 -2.30 -12.86
C ASN A 112 -2.59 -1.85 -13.32
N HIS A 113 -2.95 -0.60 -13.01
CA HIS A 113 -4.19 0.01 -13.49
C HIS A 113 -4.16 0.32 -14.98
N TYR A 114 -3.03 0.83 -15.49
CA TYR A 114 -2.81 1.09 -16.91
C TYR A 114 -3.04 -0.17 -17.74
N VAL A 115 -2.34 -1.27 -17.43
CA VAL A 115 -2.49 -2.54 -18.15
C VAL A 115 -3.91 -3.08 -18.01
N GLY A 116 -4.51 -2.96 -16.82
CA GLY A 116 -5.87 -3.43 -16.58
C GLY A 116 -6.96 -2.67 -17.37
N ILE A 117 -6.72 -1.42 -17.76
CA ILE A 117 -7.68 -0.57 -18.49
C ILE A 117 -7.40 -0.59 -19.99
N VAL A 118 -6.14 -0.41 -20.39
CA VAL A 118 -5.74 -0.29 -21.80
C VAL A 118 -5.65 -1.66 -22.48
N TYR A 119 -5.16 -2.68 -21.76
CA TYR A 119 -4.95 -4.03 -22.32
C TYR A 119 -5.69 -5.10 -21.49
N PRO A 120 -7.04 -5.09 -21.46
CA PRO A 120 -7.82 -6.02 -20.66
C PRO A 120 -7.56 -7.50 -21.00
N LEU A 121 -7.26 -7.80 -22.27
CA LEU A 121 -6.93 -9.15 -22.75
C LEU A 121 -5.58 -9.65 -22.23
N ARG A 122 -4.62 -8.74 -21.98
CA ARG A 122 -3.28 -9.07 -21.47
C ARG A 122 -3.24 -9.21 -19.94
N ARG A 123 -4.38 -9.03 -19.26
CA ARG A 123 -4.48 -9.13 -17.80
C ARG A 123 -4.06 -10.48 -17.23
N HIS A 124 -4.15 -11.56 -18.03
CA HIS A 124 -3.67 -12.89 -17.64
C HIS A 124 -2.15 -12.95 -17.40
N ILE A 125 -1.37 -12.03 -17.97
CA ILE A 125 0.08 -11.92 -17.77
C ILE A 125 0.41 -11.36 -16.37
N ILE A 126 -0.49 -10.58 -15.76
CA ILE A 126 -0.32 -10.07 -14.40
C ILE A 126 -0.71 -11.16 -13.40
N THR A 127 0.26 -12.02 -13.12
CA THR A 127 0.11 -13.08 -12.12
C THR A 127 0.39 -12.55 -10.71
N SER A 128 -0.11 -13.27 -9.69
CA SER A 128 0.23 -12.98 -8.29
C SER A 128 1.73 -13.08 -7.99
N LYS A 129 2.50 -13.80 -8.81
CA LYS A 129 3.96 -13.91 -8.69
C LYS A 129 4.65 -12.61 -9.11
N THR A 130 4.26 -12.05 -10.25
CA THR A 130 4.79 -10.78 -10.76
C THR A 130 4.59 -9.64 -9.76
N VAL A 131 3.43 -9.58 -9.13
CA VAL A 131 3.10 -8.55 -8.11
C VAL A 131 3.97 -8.69 -6.87
N LYS A 132 4.20 -9.93 -6.39
CA LYS A 132 5.11 -10.16 -5.26
C LYS A 132 6.54 -9.72 -5.60
N MET A 133 7.02 -10.03 -6.80
CA MET A 133 8.33 -9.59 -7.25
C MET A 133 8.40 -8.06 -7.34
N ALA A 134 7.36 -7.39 -7.86
CA ALA A 134 7.31 -5.94 -7.91
C ALA A 134 7.36 -5.30 -6.51
N ILE A 135 6.66 -5.87 -5.54
CA ILE A 135 6.70 -5.43 -4.13
C ILE A 135 8.10 -5.64 -3.53
N ILE A 136 8.73 -6.79 -3.73
CA ILE A 136 10.08 -7.04 -3.20
C ILE A 136 11.07 -6.05 -3.83
N LEU A 137 10.98 -5.85 -5.14
CA LEU A 137 11.87 -4.97 -5.89
C LEU A 137 11.67 -3.49 -5.48
N SER A 138 10.43 -3.08 -5.18
CA SER A 138 10.14 -1.70 -4.77
C SER A 138 10.79 -1.32 -3.44
N PHE A 139 11.06 -2.27 -2.55
CA PHE A 139 11.82 -2.03 -1.31
C PHE A 139 13.31 -2.26 -1.49
N LEU A 140 13.69 -3.35 -2.15
CA LEU A 140 15.09 -3.77 -2.24
C LEU A 140 15.93 -2.79 -3.07
N VAL A 141 15.41 -2.33 -4.22
CA VAL A 141 16.17 -1.45 -5.12
C VAL A 141 16.48 -0.10 -4.46
N PRO A 142 15.50 0.63 -3.88
CA PRO A 142 15.81 1.89 -3.21
C PRO A 142 16.75 1.73 -2.02
N LEU A 143 16.54 0.69 -1.20
CA LEU A 143 17.36 0.43 -0.03
C LEU A 143 18.82 0.14 -0.42
N ALA A 144 19.03 -0.73 -1.41
CA ALA A 144 20.37 -1.03 -1.90
C ALA A 144 21.02 0.20 -2.52
N ALA A 145 20.28 0.98 -3.31
CA ALA A 145 20.79 2.18 -3.96
C ALA A 145 21.22 3.25 -2.96
N THR A 146 20.37 3.60 -1.97
CA THR A 146 20.71 4.62 -0.97
C THR A 146 21.88 4.17 -0.11
N LEU A 147 21.90 2.93 0.39
CA LEU A 147 23.01 2.43 1.19
C LEU A 147 24.32 2.39 0.41
N THR A 148 24.28 2.03 -0.87
CA THR A 148 25.47 2.01 -1.74
C THR A 148 26.02 3.42 -1.94
N ILE A 149 25.16 4.40 -2.28
CA ILE A 149 25.57 5.80 -2.46
C ILE A 149 26.26 6.32 -1.20
N PHE A 150 25.65 6.08 -0.03
CA PHE A 150 26.19 6.53 1.25
C PHE A 150 27.46 5.76 1.67
N SER A 151 27.66 4.53 1.22
CA SER A 151 28.86 3.74 1.52
C SER A 151 30.04 4.10 0.63
N VAL A 152 29.78 4.41 -0.65
CA VAL A 152 30.83 4.72 -1.64
C VAL A 152 31.32 6.15 -1.49
N HIS A 153 30.43 7.09 -1.17
CA HIS A 153 30.79 8.50 -1.08
C HIS A 153 31.79 8.75 0.07
N PRO A 154 32.90 9.48 -0.16
CA PRO A 154 33.90 9.76 0.88
C PRO A 154 33.32 10.45 2.11
N SER A 155 32.40 11.39 1.93
CA SER A 155 31.66 12.06 3.01
C SER A 155 30.54 11.23 3.64
N GLY A 156 30.41 9.93 3.37
CA GLY A 156 29.31 9.07 3.84
C GLY A 156 29.65 8.19 5.03
N PHE A 157 29.35 6.89 4.94
CA PHE A 157 29.69 5.91 5.99
C PHE A 157 31.20 5.63 6.07
N ARG A 158 32.00 6.14 5.12
CA ARG A 158 33.46 6.10 5.19
C ARG A 158 33.96 7.05 6.27
N SER A 159 33.99 6.60 7.52
CA SER A 159 34.71 7.30 8.58
C SER A 159 36.22 7.07 8.44
N GLY A 160 37.02 8.13 8.60
CA GLY A 160 38.48 8.03 8.68
C GLY A 160 38.99 7.28 9.94
N ARG A 161 38.09 6.85 10.82
CA ARG A 161 38.37 6.03 12.00
C ARG A 161 37.69 4.67 11.88
N ALA A 162 38.37 3.61 12.30
CA ALA A 162 37.75 2.29 12.46
C ALA A 162 36.61 2.36 13.48
N PHE A 163 35.56 1.55 13.29
CA PHE A 163 34.39 1.51 14.19
C PHE A 163 33.64 2.83 14.37
N GLY A 164 33.50 3.64 13.31
CA GLY A 164 32.82 4.94 13.34
C GLY A 164 31.41 4.92 13.95
N PHE A 165 30.68 3.80 13.87
CA PHE A 165 29.35 3.67 14.49
C PHE A 165 29.35 3.65 16.03
N PHE A 166 30.49 3.36 16.66
CA PHE A 166 30.63 3.26 18.12
C PHE A 166 31.34 4.48 18.73
N VAL A 167 31.88 5.36 17.89
CA VAL A 167 32.57 6.58 18.32
C VAL A 167 31.62 7.76 18.13
N GLN A 168 31.47 8.62 19.13
CA GLN A 168 30.54 9.75 19.10
C GLN A 168 30.81 10.71 17.91
N ASP A 169 32.08 10.99 17.61
CA ASP A 169 32.51 11.80 16.46
C ASP A 169 32.67 10.99 15.16
N GLY A 170 32.23 9.74 15.14
CA GLY A 170 32.24 8.92 13.93
C GLY A 170 31.35 9.54 12.86
N CYS A 171 31.85 9.60 11.62
CA CYS A 171 31.20 10.29 10.50
C CYS A 171 30.95 11.79 10.73
N ALA A 172 31.75 12.50 11.53
CA ALA A 172 31.57 13.95 11.77
C ALA A 172 31.61 14.82 10.49
N THR A 173 32.26 14.35 9.42
CA THR A 173 32.29 15.00 8.10
C THR A 173 31.10 14.60 7.20
N ALA A 174 30.04 14.00 7.76
CA ALA A 174 28.93 13.45 6.99
C ALA A 174 28.04 14.51 6.34
N ARG A 175 28.51 15.07 5.22
CA ARG A 175 27.81 16.08 4.41
C ARG A 175 27.36 15.54 3.05
N VAL A 176 27.18 14.23 2.91
CA VAL A 176 26.74 13.57 1.65
C VAL A 176 25.54 14.26 1.01
N LEU A 177 24.52 14.59 1.82
CA LEU A 177 23.29 15.20 1.33
C LEU A 177 23.46 16.67 0.93
N GLN A 178 24.59 17.30 1.29
CA GLN A 178 24.91 18.65 0.85
C GLN A 178 25.57 18.67 -0.52
N ASP A 179 26.14 17.55 -0.96
CA ASP A 179 26.82 17.44 -2.25
C ASP A 179 25.83 17.56 -3.42
N VAL A 180 26.13 18.46 -4.36
CA VAL A 180 25.27 18.77 -5.51
C VAL A 180 25.06 17.54 -6.39
N PHE A 181 26.10 16.73 -6.61
CA PHE A 181 26.01 15.54 -7.46
C PHE A 181 25.07 14.50 -6.83
N VAL A 182 25.19 14.28 -5.53
CA VAL A 182 24.30 13.36 -4.80
C VAL A 182 22.85 13.84 -4.83
N ARG A 183 22.62 15.15 -4.68
CA ARG A 183 21.27 15.72 -4.76
C ARG A 183 20.60 15.42 -6.09
N TRP A 184 21.31 15.63 -7.21
CA TRP A 184 20.80 15.33 -8.54
C TRP A 184 20.56 13.84 -8.76
N ILE A 185 21.41 12.95 -8.24
CA ILE A 185 21.19 11.50 -8.30
C ILE A 185 19.85 11.10 -7.67
N PHE A 186 19.42 11.76 -6.59
CA PHE A 186 18.10 11.47 -6.01
C PHE A 186 16.96 12.16 -6.74
N VAL A 187 17.15 13.39 -7.20
CA VAL A 187 16.06 14.20 -7.76
C VAL A 187 15.73 13.82 -9.19
N VAL A 188 16.71 13.49 -10.05
CA VAL A 188 16.45 13.14 -11.45
C VAL A 188 15.55 11.90 -11.57
N PRO A 189 15.86 10.74 -10.94
CA PRO A 189 14.99 9.57 -11.02
C PRO A 189 13.61 9.84 -10.47
N PHE A 190 13.52 10.68 -9.42
CA PHE A 190 12.25 11.07 -8.85
C PHE A 190 11.39 11.85 -9.84
N ILE A 191 11.93 12.89 -10.49
CA ILE A 191 11.23 13.68 -11.51
C ILE A 191 10.79 12.77 -12.67
N LEU A 192 11.67 11.87 -13.13
CA LEU A 192 11.32 10.92 -14.18
C LEU A 192 10.14 10.02 -13.81
N ILE A 193 10.07 9.53 -12.57
CA ILE A 193 8.93 8.73 -12.11
C ILE A 193 7.65 9.58 -12.04
N VAL A 194 7.72 10.83 -11.57
CA VAL A 194 6.56 11.73 -11.53
C VAL A 194 6.04 12.04 -12.94
N LEU A 195 6.93 12.28 -13.90
CA LEU A 195 6.57 12.48 -15.30
C LEU A 195 5.94 11.22 -15.90
N LEU A 196 6.50 10.03 -15.61
CA LEU A 196 5.95 8.76 -16.04
C LEU A 196 4.56 8.50 -15.45
N LEU A 197 4.35 8.76 -14.16
CA LEU A 197 3.05 8.69 -13.51
C LEU A 197 2.04 9.62 -14.19
N SER A 198 2.43 10.88 -14.40
CA SER A 198 1.59 11.89 -15.03
C SER A 198 1.19 11.47 -16.44
N PHE A 199 2.16 11.01 -17.25
CA PHE A 199 1.93 10.49 -18.60
C PHE A 199 0.97 9.30 -18.60
N LEU A 200 1.21 8.30 -17.74
CA LEU A 200 0.34 7.13 -17.62
C LEU A 200 -1.10 7.52 -17.29
N TYR A 201 -1.31 8.44 -16.34
CA TYR A 201 -2.66 8.87 -15.96
C TYR A 201 -3.34 9.70 -17.04
N LEU A 202 -2.63 10.63 -17.69
CA LEU A 202 -3.17 11.39 -18.83
C LEU A 202 -3.59 10.44 -19.95
N HIS A 203 -2.76 9.45 -20.27
CA HIS A 203 -3.08 8.44 -21.28
C HIS A 203 -4.30 7.60 -20.89
N ILE A 204 -4.43 7.19 -19.63
CA ILE A 204 -5.61 6.44 -19.15
C ILE A 204 -6.88 7.29 -19.28
N ILE A 205 -6.83 8.58 -18.89
CA ILE A 205 -7.98 9.49 -18.99
C ILE A 205 -8.37 9.68 -20.46
N PHE A 206 -7.39 9.95 -21.32
CA PHE A 206 -7.62 10.12 -22.75
C PHE A 206 -8.24 8.87 -23.38
N HIS A 207 -7.64 7.70 -23.14
CA HIS A 207 -8.16 6.42 -23.60
C HIS A 207 -9.58 6.16 -23.09
N MET A 208 -9.86 6.39 -21.80
CA MET A 208 -11.19 6.23 -21.23
C MET A 208 -12.22 7.19 -21.84
N SER A 209 -11.80 8.41 -22.21
CA SER A 209 -12.64 9.41 -22.87
C SER A 209 -12.91 9.08 -24.34
N THR A 210 -12.00 8.36 -25.00
CA THR A 210 -12.19 7.87 -26.37
C THR A 210 -13.15 6.68 -26.38
N MET A 211 -12.89 5.66 -25.54
CA MET A 211 -13.77 4.50 -25.38
C MET A 211 -15.18 4.86 -24.89
N ALA A 212 -15.35 6.05 -24.31
CA ALA A 212 -16.64 6.59 -23.90
C ALA A 212 -17.56 6.95 -25.07
N LYS A 213 -16.97 7.29 -26.22
CA LYS A 213 -17.66 7.81 -27.41
C LYS A 213 -18.10 6.70 -28.36
N ASP A 214 -17.62 5.46 -28.16
CA ASP A 214 -17.96 4.33 -29.01
C ASP A 214 -19.43 3.89 -28.78
N PRO A 215 -20.30 4.01 -29.80
CA PRO A 215 -21.73 3.70 -29.67
C PRO A 215 -21.97 2.21 -29.44
N LEU A 216 -21.09 1.33 -29.93
CA LEU A 216 -21.17 -0.13 -29.76
C LEU A 216 -21.01 -0.58 -28.29
N LEU A 217 -20.23 0.14 -27.48
CA LEU A 217 -20.07 -0.14 -26.05
C LEU A 217 -21.18 0.49 -25.20
N THR A 218 -21.89 1.47 -25.75
CA THR A 218 -22.98 2.21 -25.10
C THR A 218 -24.32 1.48 -25.25
N ALA A 219 -24.50 0.68 -26.31
CA ALA A 219 -25.71 -0.12 -26.53
C ALA A 219 -25.94 -1.25 -25.50
N ASN A 220 -24.87 -1.81 -24.91
CA ASN A 220 -24.97 -2.89 -23.92
C ASN A 220 -25.06 -2.33 -22.48
N ASN A 221 -26.22 -1.76 -22.16
CA ASN A 221 -26.33 -0.51 -21.38
C ASN A 221 -26.29 -0.65 -19.84
N ASN A 222 -26.52 -1.82 -19.23
CA ASN A 222 -26.61 -1.92 -17.75
C ASN A 222 -25.35 -2.49 -17.07
N ASN A 223 -24.82 -3.62 -17.55
CA ASN A 223 -23.63 -4.24 -16.95
C ASN A 223 -22.34 -3.45 -17.24
N ASN A 224 -22.22 -2.85 -18.43
CA ASN A 224 -21.07 -2.03 -18.79
C ASN A 224 -21.06 -0.69 -18.05
N ARG A 225 -22.22 -0.08 -17.77
CA ARG A 225 -22.33 1.14 -16.95
C ARG A 225 -21.85 0.92 -15.51
N SER A 226 -22.22 -0.21 -14.90
CA SER A 226 -21.79 -0.58 -13.55
C SER A 226 -20.26 -0.80 -13.47
N LYS A 227 -19.69 -1.56 -14.42
CA LYS A 227 -18.22 -1.75 -14.51
C LYS A 227 -17.50 -0.41 -14.76
N ARG A 228 -18.01 0.43 -15.66
CA ARG A 228 -17.42 1.73 -16.01
C ARG A 228 -17.45 2.72 -14.84
N SER A 229 -18.54 2.77 -14.08
CA SER A 229 -18.63 3.63 -12.89
C SER A 229 -17.69 3.18 -11.77
N THR A 230 -17.50 1.88 -11.58
CA THR A 230 -16.53 1.32 -10.63
C THR A 230 -15.09 1.65 -11.03
N ASN A 231 -14.75 1.46 -12.31
CA ASN A 231 -13.43 1.84 -12.85
C ASN A 231 -13.18 3.35 -12.72
N ARG A 232 -14.20 4.20 -12.93
CA ARG A 232 -14.09 5.65 -12.73
C ARG A 232 -13.82 6.01 -11.27
N LYS A 233 -14.52 5.41 -10.30
CA LYS A 233 -14.30 5.66 -8.86
C LYS A 233 -12.87 5.31 -8.45
N LEU A 234 -12.38 4.19 -8.96
CA LEU A 234 -11.02 3.71 -8.71
C LEU A 234 -9.96 4.60 -9.39
N LEU A 235 -10.19 5.05 -10.63
CA LEU A 235 -9.34 6.04 -11.32
C LEU A 235 -9.24 7.35 -10.54
N VAL A 236 -10.36 7.88 -10.06
CA VAL A 236 -10.37 9.13 -9.26
C VAL A 236 -9.56 8.96 -7.98
N THR A 237 -9.62 7.78 -7.35
CA THR A 237 -8.83 7.48 -6.14
C THR A 237 -7.34 7.51 -6.44
N LEU A 238 -6.91 6.94 -7.57
CA LEU A 238 -5.53 6.98 -8.03
C LEU A 238 -5.07 8.40 -8.36
N MET A 239 -5.94 9.19 -8.98
CA MET A 239 -5.64 10.59 -9.30
C MET A 239 -5.48 11.42 -8.01
N MET A 240 -6.26 11.14 -6.97
CA MET A 240 -6.08 11.74 -5.64
C MET A 240 -4.74 11.32 -5.01
N LEU A 241 -4.37 10.03 -5.09
CA LEU A 241 -3.08 9.53 -4.59
C LEU A 241 -1.88 10.12 -5.36
N ALA A 242 -2.00 10.28 -6.67
CA ALA A 242 -0.97 10.92 -7.49
C ALA A 242 -0.89 12.42 -7.20
N GLY A 243 -2.03 13.09 -7.02
CA GLY A 243 -2.09 14.49 -6.64
C GLY A 243 -1.48 14.75 -5.26
N SER A 244 -1.80 13.94 -4.25
CA SER A 244 -1.19 14.02 -2.91
C SER A 244 0.31 13.77 -2.98
N ALA A 245 0.76 12.84 -3.83
CA ALA A 245 2.17 12.59 -4.09
C ALA A 245 2.88 13.83 -4.67
N CYS A 246 2.34 14.45 -5.71
CA CYS A 246 2.92 15.66 -6.29
C CYS A 246 2.99 16.81 -5.26
N VAL A 247 1.91 17.07 -4.52
CA VAL A 247 1.84 18.16 -3.53
C VAL A 247 2.77 17.90 -2.33
N GLY A 248 2.84 16.66 -1.84
CA GLY A 248 3.71 16.31 -0.72
C GLY A 248 5.19 16.31 -1.07
N TRP A 249 5.53 15.91 -2.30
CA TRP A 249 6.91 15.64 -2.68
C TRP A 249 7.59 16.77 -3.46
N LEU A 250 6.90 17.37 -4.43
CA LEU A 250 7.52 18.37 -5.30
C LEU A 250 8.12 19.54 -4.51
N PRO A 251 7.44 20.12 -3.51
CA PRO A 251 8.03 21.17 -2.70
C PRO A 251 9.34 20.71 -2.04
N THR A 252 9.35 19.51 -1.44
CA THR A 252 10.53 18.95 -0.77
C THR A 252 11.69 18.73 -1.73
N THR A 253 11.42 18.16 -2.92
CA THR A 253 12.48 17.89 -3.91
C THR A 253 13.01 19.17 -4.57
N VAL A 254 12.11 20.12 -4.85
CA VAL A 254 12.50 21.42 -5.43
C VAL A 254 13.34 22.20 -4.43
N MET A 255 12.92 22.25 -3.16
CA MET A 255 13.68 22.87 -2.06
C MET A 255 15.06 22.23 -1.90
N TYR A 256 15.13 20.90 -1.95
CA TYR A 256 16.37 20.15 -1.81
C TYR A 256 17.40 20.45 -2.91
N VAL A 257 16.96 20.83 -4.12
CA VAL A 257 17.87 21.24 -5.22
C VAL A 257 18.14 22.74 -5.23
N LEU A 258 17.10 23.57 -5.10
CA LEU A 258 17.20 25.01 -5.37
C LEU A 258 17.83 25.81 -4.23
N LEU A 259 17.72 25.34 -2.99
CA LEU A 259 18.17 26.08 -1.83
C LEU A 259 19.33 25.34 -1.15
N CYS A 260 20.53 25.86 -1.36
CA CYS A 260 21.75 25.49 -0.66
C CYS A 260 22.51 26.76 -0.30
N THR A 261 23.40 26.63 0.68
CA THR A 261 24.37 27.68 1.04
C THR A 261 25.26 28.09 -0.13
N ASP A 262 25.49 27.19 -1.09
CA ASP A 262 26.35 27.39 -2.26
C ASP A 262 25.58 27.34 -3.60
N CYS A 263 24.24 27.47 -3.58
CA CYS A 263 23.40 27.40 -4.78
C CYS A 263 23.04 28.78 -5.34
N VAL A 264 22.41 28.77 -6.52
CA VAL A 264 22.04 29.92 -7.38
C VAL A 264 21.31 31.05 -6.64
N PHE A 265 20.58 30.76 -5.55
CA PHE A 265 19.86 31.74 -4.75
C PHE A 265 20.33 31.72 -3.28
N PRO A 266 21.28 32.60 -2.89
CA PRO A 266 21.66 32.76 -1.48
C PRO A 266 20.51 33.45 -0.73
N GLN A 267 19.73 32.66 -0.01
CA GLN A 267 18.57 33.12 0.77
C GLN A 267 18.92 33.18 2.26
N ALA A 268 18.26 34.05 3.02
CA ALA A 268 18.41 34.10 4.48
C ALA A 268 18.13 32.72 5.12
N ARG A 269 19.04 32.26 5.99
CA ARG A 269 19.02 30.93 6.62
C ARG A 269 17.70 30.62 7.34
N SER A 270 17.10 31.60 7.99
CA SER A 270 15.82 31.46 8.69
C SER A 270 14.64 31.22 7.74
N PHE A 271 14.64 31.86 6.55
CA PHE A 271 13.62 31.64 5.53
C PHE A 271 13.73 30.25 4.90
N TYR A 272 14.96 29.79 4.66
CA TYR A 272 15.23 28.41 4.21
C TYR A 272 14.69 27.38 5.21
N MET A 273 14.95 27.56 6.50
CA MET A 273 14.46 26.65 7.53
C MET A 273 12.93 26.63 7.60
N MET A 274 12.27 27.78 7.53
CA MET A 274 10.80 27.84 7.51
C MET A 274 10.20 27.10 6.32
N LEU A 275 10.71 27.35 5.11
CA LEU A 275 10.26 26.65 3.91
C LEU A 275 10.57 25.15 3.97
N SER A 276 11.71 24.76 4.54
CA SER A 276 12.06 23.35 4.75
C SER A 276 11.08 22.67 5.71
N ILE A 277 10.68 23.33 6.80
CA ILE A 277 9.68 22.82 7.74
C ILE A 277 8.33 22.66 7.02
N ILE A 278 7.91 23.63 6.22
CA ILE A 278 6.66 23.57 5.45
C ILE A 278 6.70 22.40 4.46
N ALA A 279 7.79 22.28 3.69
CA ALA A 279 7.93 21.20 2.71
C ALA A 279 7.92 19.81 3.36
N GLN A 280 8.67 19.64 4.46
CA GLN A 280 8.64 18.40 5.23
C GLN A 280 7.26 18.12 5.85
N SER A 281 6.55 19.16 6.27
CA SER A 281 5.18 19.03 6.80
C SER A 281 4.22 18.52 5.72
N LEU A 282 4.32 19.04 4.49
CA LEU A 282 3.55 18.56 3.35
C LEU A 282 3.86 17.09 3.04
N ASN A 283 5.13 16.68 3.14
CA ASN A 283 5.51 15.28 2.94
C ASN A 283 4.92 14.36 4.02
N VAL A 284 4.92 14.78 5.29
CA VAL A 284 4.30 14.00 6.37
C VAL A 284 2.77 13.99 6.26
N LEU A 285 2.15 15.13 5.91
CA LEU A 285 0.70 15.23 5.68
C LEU A 285 0.24 14.29 4.56
N LYS A 286 1.06 14.12 3.51
CA LYS A 286 0.78 13.13 2.47
C LYS A 286 0.58 11.72 3.05
N LEU A 287 1.41 11.28 4.00
CA LEU A 287 1.29 9.96 4.62
C LEU A 287 -0.07 9.77 5.33
N ILE A 288 -0.64 10.86 5.86
CA ILE A 288 -1.97 10.88 6.48
C ILE A 288 -3.06 10.89 5.39
N PHE A 289 -2.89 11.70 4.35
CA PHE A 289 -3.85 11.79 3.26
C PHE A 289 -3.98 10.47 2.50
N ASP A 290 -2.88 9.77 2.23
CA ASP A 290 -2.90 8.49 1.54
C ASP A 290 -3.72 7.47 2.36
N ALA A 291 -3.51 7.42 3.68
CA ALA A 291 -4.31 6.61 4.60
C ALA A 291 -5.81 6.96 4.58
N PHE A 292 -6.15 8.26 4.58
CA PHE A 292 -7.54 8.72 4.52
C PHE A 292 -8.21 8.39 3.17
N ILE A 293 -7.49 8.56 2.06
CA ILE A 293 -7.96 8.20 0.72
C ILE A 293 -8.27 6.69 0.67
N TYR A 294 -7.42 5.86 1.26
CA TYR A 294 -7.67 4.42 1.36
C TYR A 294 -8.89 4.07 2.18
N ALA A 295 -9.01 4.64 3.38
CA ALA A 295 -10.13 4.38 4.28
C ALA A 295 -11.47 4.85 3.68
N SER A 296 -11.49 5.92 2.89
CA SER A 296 -12.73 6.47 2.34
C SER A 296 -13.16 5.84 1.01
N ARG A 297 -12.22 5.41 0.15
CA ARG A 297 -12.53 5.03 -1.24
C ARG A 297 -12.53 3.53 -1.51
N LEU A 298 -11.76 2.74 -0.75
CA LEU A 298 -11.69 1.30 -0.96
C LEU A 298 -12.74 0.59 -0.10
N ILE A 299 -13.75 0.01 -0.74
CA ILE A 299 -14.85 -0.69 -0.05
C ILE A 299 -14.34 -1.87 0.75
N GLU A 300 -13.29 -2.54 0.27
CA GLU A 300 -12.65 -3.67 0.94
C GLU A 300 -11.99 -3.23 2.26
N ILE A 301 -11.38 -2.04 2.27
CA ILE A 301 -10.75 -1.49 3.48
C ILE A 301 -11.83 -1.03 4.47
N ARG A 302 -12.88 -0.34 4.00
CA ARG A 302 -14.02 0.05 4.84
C ARG A 302 -14.66 -1.15 5.52
N TYR A 303 -14.87 -2.24 4.77
CA TYR A 303 -15.37 -3.49 5.33
C TYR A 303 -14.41 -4.07 6.37
N SER A 304 -13.10 -4.07 6.10
CA SER A 304 -12.11 -4.58 7.06
C SER A 304 -12.04 -3.76 8.35
N ILE A 305 -12.20 -2.44 8.27
CA ILE A 305 -12.29 -1.54 9.43
C ILE A 305 -13.54 -1.88 10.24
N TRP A 306 -14.70 -2.05 9.59
CA TRP A 306 -15.93 -2.45 10.26
C TRP A 306 -15.76 -3.81 10.97
N ALA A 307 -15.21 -4.80 10.27
CA ALA A 307 -14.99 -6.13 10.82
C ALA A 307 -14.00 -6.12 12.00
N PHE A 308 -12.93 -5.33 11.91
CA PHE A 308 -11.99 -5.11 13.01
C PHE A 308 -12.68 -4.48 14.22
N ASN A 309 -13.46 -3.42 14.01
CA ASN A 309 -14.18 -2.74 15.09
C ASN A 309 -15.20 -3.66 15.78
N VAL A 310 -15.90 -4.50 15.01
CA VAL A 310 -16.79 -5.52 15.57
C VAL A 310 -16.01 -6.54 16.39
N ALA A 311 -14.86 -7.02 15.91
CA ALA A 311 -14.02 -7.99 16.62
C ALA A 311 -13.38 -7.41 17.90
N VAL A 312 -12.92 -6.15 17.85
CA VAL A 312 -12.38 -5.45 19.03
C VAL A 312 -13.49 -5.23 20.04
N ARG A 313 -14.67 -4.81 19.59
CA ARG A 313 -15.84 -4.64 20.46
C ARG A 313 -16.27 -5.97 21.08
N SER A 314 -16.30 -7.06 20.31
CA SER A 314 -16.66 -8.38 20.83
C SER A 314 -15.69 -8.86 21.91
N ASN A 315 -14.38 -8.66 21.71
CA ASN A 315 -13.36 -9.00 22.70
C ASN A 315 -13.47 -8.14 23.98
N LEU A 316 -13.82 -6.87 23.86
CA LEU A 316 -14.11 -6.00 25.01
C LEU A 316 -15.40 -6.43 25.74
N THR A 317 -16.43 -6.90 25.01
CA THR A 317 -17.69 -7.40 25.58
C THR A 317 -17.65 -8.85 26.05
N VAL A 318 -16.54 -9.60 25.92
CA VAL A 318 -16.37 -10.85 26.69
C VAL A 318 -16.43 -10.58 28.20
N TRP A 319 -16.23 -9.32 28.62
CA TRP A 319 -16.45 -8.87 29.99
C TRP A 319 -17.90 -8.47 30.31
N ASN A 320 -18.81 -8.42 29.32
CA ASN A 320 -20.20 -8.07 29.54
C ASN A 320 -21.12 -8.86 28.58
N HIS A 321 -21.74 -9.92 29.10
CA HIS A 321 -22.62 -10.85 28.39
C HIS A 321 -23.71 -10.13 27.57
N ARG A 322 -23.45 -9.87 26.29
CA ARG A 322 -24.46 -9.74 25.24
C ARG A 322 -23.80 -9.93 23.87
N HIS A 323 -24.02 -11.11 23.28
CA HIS A 323 -23.77 -11.34 21.86
C HIS A 323 -24.72 -10.44 21.06
N SER A 324 -24.24 -9.29 20.59
CA SER A 324 -24.91 -8.57 19.50
C SER A 324 -24.55 -9.27 18.20
N ASP A 325 -25.54 -9.91 17.57
CA ASP A 325 -25.51 -10.26 16.15
C ASP A 325 -25.38 -8.96 15.35
N ALA A 326 -24.15 -8.54 15.08
CA ALA A 326 -23.88 -7.39 14.26
C ALA A 326 -24.31 -7.69 12.82
N THR A 327 -25.51 -7.25 12.46
CA THR A 327 -26.03 -7.34 11.10
C THR A 327 -25.10 -6.56 10.17
N VAL A 328 -24.63 -7.23 9.12
CA VAL A 328 -23.72 -6.63 8.13
C VAL A 328 -24.46 -5.48 7.44
N PRO A 329 -23.89 -4.25 7.43
CA PRO A 329 -24.50 -3.12 6.74
C PRO A 329 -24.84 -3.43 5.28
N SER A 330 -25.98 -2.91 4.79
CA SER A 330 -26.47 -3.16 3.43
C SER A 330 -25.47 -2.77 2.35
N GLU A 331 -24.63 -1.76 2.61
CA GLU A 331 -23.54 -1.35 1.71
C GLU A 331 -22.47 -2.43 1.47
N PHE A 332 -22.26 -3.32 2.43
CA PHE A 332 -21.30 -4.42 2.31
C PHE A 332 -21.96 -5.72 1.85
N SER A 333 -23.29 -5.83 1.90
CA SER A 333 -24.02 -7.04 1.52
C SER A 333 -23.64 -7.53 0.12
N LYS A 334 -23.60 -6.61 -0.86
CA LYS A 334 -23.18 -6.90 -2.24
C LYS A 334 -21.75 -7.44 -2.31
N TYR A 335 -20.81 -6.80 -1.63
CA TYR A 335 -19.41 -7.25 -1.58
C TYR A 335 -19.27 -8.63 -0.91
N VAL A 336 -20.02 -8.88 0.15
CA VAL A 336 -20.00 -10.16 0.88
C VAL A 336 -20.60 -11.29 0.03
N THR A 337 -21.65 -11.02 -0.75
CA THR A 337 -22.25 -11.98 -1.67
C THR A 337 -21.31 -12.28 -2.83
N ASP A 338 -20.79 -11.26 -3.51
CA ASP A 338 -19.85 -11.41 -4.64
C ASP A 338 -18.61 -12.23 -4.25
N THR A 339 -18.10 -12.04 -3.04
CA THR A 339 -16.94 -12.82 -2.54
C THR A 339 -17.29 -14.26 -2.13
N LYS A 340 -18.52 -14.56 -1.72
CA LYS A 340 -18.98 -15.94 -1.45
C LYS A 340 -19.09 -16.72 -2.75
N ASP A 341 -19.65 -16.11 -3.79
CA ASP A 341 -19.91 -16.79 -5.06
C ASP A 341 -18.61 -17.09 -5.80
N ASN A 342 -17.67 -16.13 -5.86
CA ASN A 342 -16.33 -16.36 -6.41
C ASN A 342 -15.54 -17.47 -5.69
N LYS A 343 -15.80 -17.70 -4.39
CA LYS A 343 -15.16 -18.79 -3.64
C LYS A 343 -15.74 -20.15 -4.04
N LYS A 344 -17.05 -20.24 -4.22
CA LYS A 344 -17.74 -21.47 -4.68
C LYS A 344 -17.29 -21.86 -6.08
N ASP A 345 -17.20 -20.89 -6.99
CA ASP A 345 -16.77 -21.14 -8.37
C ASP A 345 -15.34 -21.68 -8.42
N ARG A 346 -14.42 -21.13 -7.62
CA ARG A 346 -13.04 -21.64 -7.53
C ARG A 346 -12.96 -23.04 -6.92
N GLN A 347 -13.79 -23.33 -5.93
CA GLN A 347 -13.86 -24.68 -5.35
C GLN A 347 -14.42 -25.68 -6.37
N HIS A 348 -15.39 -25.28 -7.17
CA HIS A 348 -15.94 -26.09 -8.24
C HIS A 348 -14.91 -26.34 -9.36
N LEU A 349 -14.19 -25.31 -9.81
CA LEU A 349 -13.08 -25.46 -10.78
C LEU A 349 -11.95 -26.35 -10.24
N ALA A 350 -11.53 -26.16 -8.99
CA ALA A 350 -10.51 -27.00 -8.37
C ALA A 350 -10.97 -28.46 -8.19
N ALA A 351 -12.28 -28.71 -8.04
CA ALA A 351 -12.85 -30.05 -8.00
C ALA A 351 -12.93 -30.71 -9.38
N LEU A 352 -13.07 -29.92 -10.46
CA LEU A 352 -13.02 -30.40 -11.85
C LEU A 352 -11.60 -30.69 -12.32
N ASP A 353 -10.61 -29.93 -11.85
CA ASP A 353 -9.18 -30.15 -12.14
C ASP A 353 -8.54 -31.23 -11.25
N ALA A 354 -9.28 -31.81 -10.30
CA ALA A 354 -8.80 -32.92 -9.50
C ALA A 354 -8.77 -34.19 -10.38
N PRO A 355 -7.59 -34.80 -10.64
CA PRO A 355 -7.51 -36.01 -11.43
C PRO A 355 -8.34 -37.10 -10.76
N SER A 356 -9.27 -37.70 -11.52
CA SER A 356 -10.00 -38.89 -11.10
C SER A 356 -9.02 -40.04 -10.93
N VAL A 357 -8.49 -40.21 -9.72
CA VAL A 357 -7.78 -41.43 -9.35
C VAL A 357 -8.84 -42.53 -9.24
N THR A 358 -9.16 -43.16 -10.36
CA THR A 358 -9.82 -44.45 -10.41
C THR A 358 -8.85 -45.48 -9.87
N CYS A 359 -8.93 -45.78 -8.57
CA CYS A 359 -8.24 -46.93 -8.00
C CYS A 359 -8.71 -48.21 -8.71
N PRO A 360 -7.82 -49.06 -9.23
CA PRO A 360 -8.21 -50.33 -9.82
C PRO A 360 -8.64 -51.29 -8.71
N VAL A 361 -9.85 -51.82 -8.86
CA VAL A 361 -10.38 -52.95 -8.10
C VAL A 361 -9.50 -54.17 -8.40
N LYS A 362 -8.75 -54.64 -7.40
CA LYS A 362 -7.99 -55.90 -7.48
C LYS A 362 -8.86 -57.02 -6.89
N GLY A 363 -9.30 -57.95 -7.74
CA GLY A 363 -10.07 -59.12 -7.35
C GLY A 363 -9.21 -60.36 -7.04
N ARG A 364 -9.70 -61.16 -6.07
CA ARG A 364 -9.45 -62.60 -5.74
C ARG A 364 -8.00 -63.00 -5.37
N THR A 365 -7.71 -63.87 -4.38
CA THR A 365 -8.33 -65.19 -4.06
C THR A 365 -7.94 -65.69 -2.64
N THR A 366 -8.88 -66.35 -1.90
CA THR A 366 -8.79 -67.51 -0.93
C THR A 366 -7.76 -67.51 0.22
N SER A 367 -7.98 -67.97 1.48
CA SER A 367 -8.85 -69.00 2.10
C SER A 367 -8.94 -68.74 3.64
N MET A 368 -10.12 -68.87 4.29
CA MET A 368 -10.60 -70.00 5.12
C MET A 368 -10.07 -70.04 6.58
N PHE A 369 -10.91 -69.65 7.56
CA PHE A 369 -11.12 -70.36 8.84
C PHE A 369 -12.40 -69.85 9.56
N MET A 370 -13.22 -70.82 9.99
CA MET A 370 -14.48 -70.78 10.80
C MET A 370 -14.29 -70.15 12.20
N ALA A 371 -15.25 -69.69 13.02
CA ALA A 371 -16.70 -69.44 12.99
C ALA A 371 -17.06 -68.59 14.28
N PRO A 372 -18.26 -68.60 14.90
CA PRO A 372 -19.21 -67.48 14.85
C PRO A 372 -19.63 -66.90 16.22
N THR A 373 -20.12 -65.66 16.28
CA THR A 373 -21.10 -65.25 17.32
C THR A 373 -22.08 -64.18 16.82
N ASN A 374 -23.33 -64.39 17.25
CA ASN A 374 -24.60 -63.81 16.84
C ASN A 374 -24.85 -62.30 17.12
N HIS A 375 -25.82 -61.79 16.35
CA HIS A 375 -26.92 -60.86 16.74
C HIS A 375 -26.81 -59.34 16.49
N PRO A 376 -27.95 -58.62 16.30
CA PRO A 376 -28.25 -57.90 15.05
C PRO A 376 -28.62 -56.41 15.27
N PHE A 377 -29.28 -55.79 14.27
CA PHE A 377 -29.84 -54.41 14.18
C PHE A 377 -28.91 -53.37 13.52
N LYS A 378 -29.30 -52.55 12.53
CA LYS A 378 -30.61 -52.19 11.97
C LYS A 378 -30.43 -51.55 10.57
N ASN A 379 -31.30 -51.91 9.63
CA ASN A 379 -31.53 -51.25 8.34
C ASN A 379 -31.96 -49.77 8.52
N SER A 380 -31.67 -48.90 7.53
CA SER A 380 -32.68 -48.42 6.55
C SER A 380 -32.34 -47.04 5.92
N GLN A 381 -32.32 -47.04 4.57
CA GLN A 381 -32.90 -46.06 3.62
C GLN A 381 -32.49 -44.57 3.75
N ASN A 382 -31.73 -43.97 2.82
CA ASN A 382 -32.01 -43.69 1.39
C ASN A 382 -33.31 -42.90 1.15
N THR A 383 -33.18 -41.62 0.77
CA THR A 383 -34.11 -40.95 -0.17
C THR A 383 -33.49 -39.67 -0.75
N ARG A 384 -32.94 -39.80 -1.97
CA ARG A 384 -32.79 -38.70 -2.93
C ARG A 384 -34.17 -38.44 -3.54
N SER A 385 -34.67 -37.22 -3.46
CA SER A 385 -35.81 -36.77 -4.30
C SER A 385 -35.31 -35.98 -5.51
N MET A 386 -35.49 -36.62 -6.65
CA MET A 386 -35.48 -36.11 -8.01
C MET A 386 -36.65 -35.12 -8.17
N LYS A 387 -36.43 -33.93 -8.75
CA LYS A 387 -37.52 -33.08 -9.26
C LYS A 387 -37.41 -32.98 -10.77
N ILE A 388 -38.55 -33.30 -11.37
CA ILE A 388 -38.84 -33.59 -12.77
C ILE A 388 -39.11 -32.29 -13.52
N PHE A 389 -38.61 -32.26 -14.76
CA PHE A 389 -38.95 -31.37 -15.86
C PHE A 389 -40.48 -31.20 -16.04
N LYS A 390 -40.96 -29.96 -16.26
CA LYS A 390 -42.26 -29.75 -16.91
C LYS A 390 -42.16 -28.67 -17.97
N SER A 391 -42.59 -29.08 -19.17
CA SER A 391 -42.57 -28.40 -20.46
C SER A 391 -43.76 -27.45 -20.65
N ASP A 392 -43.57 -26.52 -21.59
CA ASP A 392 -44.54 -25.80 -22.44
C ASP A 392 -45.54 -24.78 -21.88
N ARG A 393 -45.37 -23.52 -22.33
CA ARG A 393 -46.42 -22.82 -23.09
C ARG A 393 -45.92 -21.63 -23.93
N MET A 394 -46.47 -21.61 -25.15
CA MET A 394 -46.29 -20.74 -26.32
C MET A 394 -46.62 -19.23 -26.17
N PRO A 395 -46.29 -18.40 -27.19
CA PRO A 395 -46.33 -16.93 -27.14
C PRO A 395 -47.70 -16.32 -27.43
N LYS A 396 -47.87 -15.03 -27.10
CA LYS A 396 -49.03 -14.19 -27.46
C LYS A 396 -48.61 -12.96 -28.28
N PRO A 397 -49.53 -12.38 -29.07
CA PRO A 397 -49.24 -11.78 -30.36
C PRO A 397 -49.03 -10.27 -30.34
N GLN A 398 -48.43 -9.78 -31.44
CA GLN A 398 -48.43 -8.39 -31.88
C GLN A 398 -49.85 -7.85 -32.05
N LYS A 399 -50.05 -6.58 -31.68
CA LYS A 399 -51.13 -5.72 -32.20
C LYS A 399 -50.50 -4.42 -32.71
N LEU A 400 -51.16 -3.92 -33.76
CA LEU A 400 -50.80 -2.85 -34.70
C LEU A 400 -50.21 -1.59 -34.08
#